data_AF-A0A7W1QGT9-F1
#
_entry.id   AF-A0A7W1QGT9-F1
#
_cell.length_a   1.000
_cell.length_b   1.000
_cell.length_c   1.000
_cell.angle_alpha   90.00
_cell.angle_beta   90.00
_cell.angle_gamma   90.00
#
_symmetry.space_group_name_H-M   'P 1'
#
loop_
_entity.id
_entity.type
_entity.pdbx_description
1 polymer ?
#
loop_
_entity_poly.entity_id
_entity_poly.type
_entity_poly.pdbx_seq_one_letter_code
_entity_poly.pdbx_strand_id
1 'polypeptide(L)'
;MCKILPLNSINRSFQPVFSYDSSTILVPVYKEHGAQVVSTKTGNILHKLDAEDDISYIGFNHDGTIIITGDIHGNVSFWKHLTKQYP
;
A
#
# COMPACT_ATOMS: atom_id res chain seq x y z
N MET A 1 24.16 3.23 -2.09
CA MET A 1 23.50 2.62 -3.28
C MET A 1 22.05 3.07 -3.27
N CYS A 2 21.57 3.70 -4.35
CA CYS A 2 20.15 4.09 -4.50
C CYS A 2 19.47 3.06 -5.40
N LYS A 3 18.40 2.40 -4.92
CA LYS A 3 17.56 1.50 -5.73
C LYS A 3 16.30 2.26 -6.11
N ILE A 4 16.12 2.54 -7.39
CA ILE A 4 14.92 3.19 -7.92
C ILE A 4 13.86 2.11 -8.13
N LEU A 5 12.71 2.25 -7.47
CA LEU A 5 11.50 1.48 -7.78
C LEU A 5 10.65 2.36 -8.71
N PRO A 6 10.58 2.06 -10.02
CA PRO A 6 9.74 2.83 -10.92
C PRO A 6 8.27 2.59 -10.56
N LEU A 7 7.63 3.62 -10.02
CA LEU A 7 6.20 3.65 -9.75
C LEU A 7 5.52 4.35 -10.93
N ASN A 8 4.71 3.64 -11.72
CA ASN A 8 4.01 4.18 -12.90
C ASN A 8 2.84 5.14 -12.55
N SER A 9 2.93 5.87 -11.44
CA SER A 9 1.89 6.78 -10.94
C SER A 9 2.10 8.18 -11.50
N ILE A 10 1.59 8.43 -12.71
CA ILE A 10 1.47 9.79 -13.25
C ILE A 10 0.11 10.38 -12.86
N ASN A 11 0.18 11.33 -11.91
CA ASN A 11 -0.78 12.42 -11.67
C ASN A 11 -1.84 12.23 -10.57
N ARG A 12 -1.39 12.16 -9.31
CA ARG A 12 -1.99 12.71 -8.08
C ARG A 12 -1.00 12.50 -6.93
N SER A 13 -1.11 13.24 -5.82
CA SER A 13 -0.14 13.23 -4.70
C SER A 13 -0.19 11.93 -3.89
N PHE A 14 0.13 10.83 -4.55
CA PHE A 14 0.14 9.51 -3.97
C PHE A 14 1.48 9.27 -3.30
N GLN A 15 1.53 9.49 -1.99
CA GLN A 15 2.73 9.19 -1.21
C GLN A 15 2.68 7.72 -0.78
N PRO A 16 3.69 6.90 -1.11
CA PRO A 16 3.81 5.58 -0.52
C PRO A 16 4.08 5.71 0.99
N VAL A 17 3.62 4.74 1.76
CA VAL A 17 3.78 4.72 3.22
C VAL A 17 4.49 3.45 3.67
N PHE A 18 5.42 3.58 4.62
CA PHE A 18 6.01 2.42 5.27
C PHE A 18 5.02 1.80 6.27
N SER A 19 5.08 0.49 6.39
CA SER A 19 4.56 -0.20 7.57
C SER A 19 5.37 0.19 8.82
N TYR A 20 4.78 0.01 10.00
CA TYR A 20 5.40 0.38 11.27
C TYR A 20 6.77 -0.27 11.49
N ASP A 21 6.91 -1.56 11.16
CA ASP A 21 8.17 -2.30 11.27
C ASP A 21 9.14 -2.07 10.08
N SER A 22 8.76 -1.22 9.13
CA SER A 22 9.51 -0.92 7.89
C SER A 22 9.84 -2.15 7.03
N SER A 23 9.13 -3.28 7.21
CA SER A 23 9.34 -4.49 6.41
C SER A 23 8.64 -4.44 5.05
N THR A 24 7.60 -3.59 4.97
CA THR A 24 6.81 -3.37 3.75
C THR A 24 6.52 -1.90 3.47
N ILE A 25 6.21 -1.60 2.21
CA ILE A 25 5.71 -0.30 1.73
C ILE A 25 4.34 -0.53 1.11
N LEU A 26 3.37 0.30 1.46
CA LEU A 26 2.09 0.37 0.77
C LEU A 26 2.17 1.45 -0.32
N VAL A 27 1.87 1.04 -1.54
CA VAL A 27 1.98 1.86 -2.74
C VAL A 27 0.61 1.89 -3.42
N PRO A 28 -0.03 3.04 -3.62
CA PRO A 28 -1.26 3.12 -4.41
C PRO A 28 -0.90 2.96 -5.89
N VAL A 29 -1.76 2.26 -6.63
CA VAL A 29 -1.56 1.98 -8.05
C VAL A 29 -2.65 2.66 -8.85
N TYR A 30 -2.26 3.76 -9.48
CA TYR A 30 -3.15 4.56 -10.32
C TYR A 30 -3.66 3.73 -11.51
N LYS A 31 -4.97 3.80 -11.79
CA LYS A 31 -5.69 3.07 -12.85
C LYS A 31 -5.78 1.54 -12.71
N GLU A 32 -5.16 0.93 -11.71
CA GLU A 32 -5.42 -0.47 -11.36
C GLU A 32 -6.45 -0.61 -10.23
N HIS A 33 -7.10 0.51 -9.84
CA HIS A 33 -8.10 0.58 -8.76
C HIS A 33 -7.62 -0.18 -7.52
N GLY A 34 -6.45 0.19 -6.99
CA GLY A 34 -5.86 -0.63 -5.95
C GLY A 34 -4.58 -0.11 -5.35
N ALA A 35 -4.06 -0.89 -4.42
CA ALA A 35 -2.76 -0.66 -3.80
C ALA A 35 -1.95 -1.96 -3.74
N GLN A 36 -0.64 -1.82 -3.65
CA GLN A 36 0.30 -2.93 -3.55
C GLN A 36 1.07 -2.84 -2.24
N VAL A 37 1.22 -3.98 -1.59
CA VAL A 37 2.15 -4.14 -0.46
C VAL A 37 3.44 -4.73 -1.01
N VAL A 38 4.54 -4.01 -0.85
CA VAL A 38 5.85 -4.35 -1.43
C VAL A 38 6.85 -4.62 -0.31
N SER A 39 7.65 -5.68 -0.41
CA SER A 39 8.74 -5.94 0.53
C SER A 39 9.86 -4.92 0.38
N THR A 40 10.29 -4.30 1.49
CA THR A 40 11.46 -3.39 1.48
C THR A 40 12.77 -4.12 1.19
N LYS A 41 12.87 -5.39 1.59
CA LYS A 41 14.06 -6.23 1.41
C LYS A 41 14.27 -6.64 -0.04
N THR A 42 13.24 -7.14 -0.70
CA THR A 42 13.36 -7.72 -2.05
C THR A 42 12.88 -6.76 -3.14
N GLY A 43 11.91 -5.89 -2.83
CA GLY A 43 11.17 -5.10 -3.81
C GLY A 43 10.04 -5.88 -4.49
N ASN A 44 9.72 -7.10 -4.03
CA ASN A 44 8.65 -7.91 -4.59
C ASN A 44 7.29 -7.47 -4.04
N ILE A 45 6.27 -7.53 -4.89
CA ILE A 45 4.87 -7.39 -4.48
C ILE A 45 4.50 -8.62 -3.64
N LEU A 46 4.11 -8.38 -2.40
CA LEU A 46 3.64 -9.39 -1.46
C LEU A 46 2.12 -9.57 -1.58
N HIS A 47 1.39 -8.46 -1.71
CA HIS A 47 -0.07 -8.44 -1.83
C HIS A 47 -0.54 -7.36 -2.79
N LYS A 48 -1.66 -7.62 -3.45
CA LYS A 48 -2.47 -6.63 -4.17
C LYS A 48 -3.77 -6.42 -3.40
N LEU A 49 -4.17 -5.17 -3.25
CA LEU A 49 -5.43 -4.74 -2.66
C LEU A 49 -6.28 -4.22 -3.80
N ASP A 50 -7.30 -4.98 -4.18
CA ASP A 50 -8.18 -4.66 -5.30
C ASP A 50 -9.37 -3.84 -4.78
N ALA A 51 -9.28 -2.52 -4.88
CA ALA A 51 -10.33 -1.60 -4.49
C ALA A 51 -11.38 -1.46 -5.61
N GLU A 52 -12.56 -0.98 -5.24
CA GLU A 52 -13.64 -0.78 -6.22
C GLU A 52 -13.42 0.46 -7.09
N ASP A 53 -12.62 1.43 -6.60
CA ASP A 53 -12.36 2.71 -7.27
C ASP A 53 -10.91 3.17 -7.05
N ASP A 54 -10.54 4.28 -7.69
CA ASP A 54 -9.26 4.95 -7.56
C ASP A 54 -9.03 5.42 -6.11
N ILE A 55 -8.07 4.77 -5.47
CA ILE A 55 -7.63 5.09 -4.12
C ILE A 55 -6.99 6.48 -4.13
N SER A 56 -7.48 7.38 -3.28
CA SER A 56 -6.96 8.73 -3.00
C SER A 56 -6.05 8.78 -1.77
N TYR A 57 -6.29 7.90 -0.80
CA TYR A 57 -5.64 7.90 0.51
C TYR A 57 -5.28 6.48 0.94
N ILE A 58 -4.14 6.33 1.60
CA ILE A 58 -3.69 5.05 2.15
C ILE A 58 -3.05 5.24 3.53
N GLY A 59 -3.06 4.19 4.35
CA GLY A 59 -2.40 4.20 5.64
C GLY A 59 -2.31 2.83 6.29
N PHE A 60 -1.36 2.67 7.20
CA PHE A 60 -1.33 1.58 8.17
C PHE A 60 -1.88 2.06 9.50
N ASN A 61 -2.54 1.16 10.24
CA ASN A 61 -2.77 1.39 11.66
C ASN A 61 -1.46 1.23 12.47
N HIS A 62 -1.51 1.60 13.76
CA HIS A 62 -0.32 1.68 14.60
C HIS A 62 0.49 0.38 14.70
N ASP A 63 -0.18 -0.76 14.81
CA ASP A 63 0.46 -2.08 14.89
C ASP A 63 0.76 -2.71 13.52
N GLY A 64 0.42 -2.02 12.42
CA GLY A 64 0.63 -2.48 11.05
C GLY A 64 -0.21 -3.69 10.64
N THR A 65 -1.22 -4.10 11.41
CA THR A 65 -2.08 -5.25 11.08
C THR A 65 -3.28 -4.90 10.20
N ILE A 66 -3.59 -3.61 10.10
CA ILE A 66 -4.70 -3.08 9.30
C ILE A 66 -4.16 -2.03 8.34
N ILE A 67 -4.56 -2.16 7.08
CA ILE A 67 -4.41 -1.11 6.07
C ILE A 67 -5.77 -0.45 5.87
N ILE A 68 -5.75 0.87 5.72
CA ILE A 68 -6.91 1.66 5.27
C ILE A 68 -6.65 2.19 3.87
N THR A 69 -7.70 2.18 3.05
CA THR A 69 -7.70 2.86 1.74
C THR A 69 -8.95 3.72 1.64
N GLY A 70 -8.80 4.96 1.20
CA GLY A 70 -9.92 5.87 0.93
C GLY A 70 -9.97 6.26 -0.54
N ASP A 71 -11.15 6.24 -1.16
CA ASP A 71 -11.33 6.61 -2.57
C ASP A 71 -11.72 8.09 -2.76
N ILE A 72 -11.91 8.50 -4.02
CA ILE A 72 -12.33 9.87 -4.38
C ILE A 72 -13.77 10.21 -3.97
N HIS A 73 -14.58 9.20 -3.68
CA HIS A 73 -15.99 9.31 -3.31
C HIS A 73 -16.20 9.33 -1.80
N GLY A 74 -15.13 9.18 -1.02
CA GLY A 74 -15.16 9.17 0.44
C GLY A 74 -15.47 7.80 1.04
N ASN A 75 -15.48 6.72 0.24
CA ASN A 75 -15.57 5.37 0.77
C ASN A 75 -14.24 4.96 1.39
N VAL A 76 -14.31 4.19 2.48
CA VAL A 76 -13.14 3.69 3.21
C VAL A 76 -13.20 2.17 3.29
N SER A 77 -12.14 1.52 2.83
CA SER A 77 -11.98 0.07 2.92
C SER A 77 -10.90 -0.30 3.93
N PHE A 78 -11.13 -1.39 4.64
CA PHE A 78 -10.23 -1.95 5.64
C PHE A 78 -9.68 -3.29 5.16
N TRP A 79 -8.37 -3.46 5.26
CA TRP A 79 -7.68 -4.65 4.80
C TRP A 79 -6.85 -5.22 5.93
N LYS A 80 -6.94 -6.53 6.12
CA LYS A 80 -6.06 -7.22 7.08
C LYS A 80 -4.68 -7.36 6.45
N HIS A 81 -3.70 -6.67 6.99
CA HIS A 81 -2.30 -6.84 6.63
C HIS A 81 -1.72 -7.99 7.44
N LEU A 82 -1.55 -9.14 6.78
CA LEU A 82 -0.97 -10.31 7.40
C LEU A 82 0.53 -10.08 7.57
N THR A 83 0.95 -9.60 8.74
CA THR A 83 2.33 -9.80 9.18
C THR A 83 2.54 -11.31 9.32
N LYS A 84 3.68 -11.82 8.84
CA LYS A 84 4.01 -13.23 9.04
C LYS A 84 4.08 -13.50 10.55
N GLN A 85 3.08 -14.17 11.10
CA GLN A 85 3.21 -14.83 12.40
C GLN A 85 4.21 -15.96 12.22
N TYR A 86 5.45 -15.74 12.65
CA TYR A 86 6.32 -16.85 13.00
C TYR A 86 5.89 -17.34 14.39
N PRO A 87 5.62 -18.64 14.58
CA PRO A 87 5.44 -19.23 15.91
C PRO A 87 6.71 -19.16 16.75
#